data_AF-A0A2T4VHK7-F1
#
_entry.id   AF-A0A2T4VHK7-F1
#
_cell.length_a   1.000
_cell.length_b   1.000
_cell.length_c   1.000
_cell.angle_alpha   90.00
_cell.angle_beta   90.00
_cell.angle_gamma   90.00
#
_symmetry.space_group_name_H-M   'P 1'
#
loop_
_entity.id
_entity.type
_entity.pdbx_description
1 polymer ?
#
loop_
_entity_poly.entity_id
_entity_poly.type
_entity_poly.pdbx_seq_one_letter_code
_entity_poly.pdbx_strand_id
1 'polypeptide(L)'
;MARPNGHGRPVRGPSTTRFAQALETLSPKLRTTFELHAAGQKYQDIGRSLGLSIGTVSKRLHDARAKLQKVLLPLADMGLN
;
A
#
# COMPACT_ATOMS: atom_id res chain seq x y z
N MET A 1 37.05 19.00 -20.41
CA MET A 1 36.12 20.02 -20.94
C MET A 1 34.70 19.61 -20.58
N ALA A 2 33.98 20.47 -19.87
CA ALA A 2 32.58 20.31 -19.53
C ALA A 2 31.70 20.64 -20.74
N ARG A 3 30.56 19.96 -20.87
CA ARG A 3 29.26 20.63 -20.76
C ARG A 3 28.12 19.66 -20.42
N PRO A 4 27.18 20.07 -19.55
CA PRO A 4 26.15 19.24 -18.95
C PRO A 4 24.80 19.45 -19.64
N ASN A 5 24.14 18.38 -20.08
CA ASN A 5 22.74 18.48 -20.48
C ASN A 5 21.84 18.12 -19.30
N GLY A 6 21.37 19.19 -18.65
CA GLY A 6 20.22 19.16 -17.77
C GLY A 6 18.97 18.76 -18.57
N HIS A 7 18.51 17.55 -18.31
CA HIS A 7 17.10 17.19 -18.39
C HIS A 7 16.68 17.06 -16.93
N GLY A 8 16.22 18.12 -16.30
CA GLY A 8 14.93 18.72 -16.61
C GLY A 8 14.02 18.32 -15.46
N ARG A 9 14.02 19.15 -14.41
CA ARG A 9 13.02 19.19 -13.32
C ARG A 9 12.87 17.87 -12.51
N PRO A 10 13.19 17.81 -11.20
CA PRO A 10 12.69 16.71 -10.39
C PRO A 10 11.17 16.77 -10.45
N VAL A 11 10.57 15.79 -11.11
CA VAL A 11 9.14 15.63 -11.18
C VAL A 11 8.61 15.64 -9.74
N ARG A 12 7.65 16.52 -9.47
CA ARG A 12 6.88 16.46 -8.24
C ARG A 12 6.08 15.16 -8.28
N GLY A 13 6.46 14.18 -7.46
CA GLY A 13 5.64 13.02 -7.13
C GLY A 13 6.46 11.78 -6.82
N PRO A 14 6.30 11.20 -5.61
CA PRO A 14 5.96 9.79 -5.61
C PRO A 14 4.99 9.42 -4.48
N SER A 15 3.68 9.59 -4.70
CA SER A 15 2.68 8.92 -3.85
C SER A 15 2.90 7.39 -3.86
N THR A 16 3.38 6.84 -4.99
CA THR A 16 3.66 5.41 -5.19
C THR A 16 4.82 4.87 -4.35
N THR A 17 5.93 5.62 -4.19
CA THR A 17 7.09 5.16 -3.39
C THR A 17 6.76 5.08 -1.90
N ARG A 18 5.98 6.04 -1.38
CA ARG A 18 5.54 6.01 0.03
C ARG A 18 4.57 4.89 0.30
N PHE A 19 3.68 4.61 -0.66
CA PHE A 19 2.79 3.46 -0.56
C PHE A 19 3.57 2.14 -0.56
N ALA A 20 4.58 1.99 -1.41
CA ALA A 20 5.46 0.83 -1.41
C ALA A 20 6.16 0.64 -0.06
N GLN A 21 6.72 1.69 0.53
CA GLN A 21 7.34 1.61 1.86
C GLN A 21 6.33 1.28 2.98
N ALA A 22 5.10 1.80 2.88
CA ALA A 22 4.04 1.43 3.81
C ALA A 22 3.63 -0.05 3.65
N LEU A 23 3.58 -0.57 2.43
CA LEU A 23 3.38 -2.00 2.19
C LEU A 23 4.54 -2.84 2.74
N GLU A 24 5.78 -2.33 2.74
CA GLU A 24 6.95 -2.97 3.36
C GLU A 24 6.78 -3.19 4.87
N THR A 25 6.10 -2.28 5.57
CA THR A 25 5.80 -2.44 7.01
C THR A 25 4.68 -3.46 7.30
N LEU A 26 3.90 -3.86 6.30
CA LEU A 26 2.89 -4.90 6.45
C LEU A 26 3.54 -6.28 6.48
N SER A 27 3.03 -7.16 7.35
CA SER A 27 3.39 -8.58 7.27
C SER A 27 3.04 -9.15 5.89
N PRO A 28 3.83 -10.08 5.35
CA PRO A 28 3.62 -10.64 4.01
C PRO A 28 2.21 -11.22 3.85
N LYS A 29 1.67 -11.86 4.89
CA LYS A 29 0.28 -12.37 4.92
C LYS A 29 -0.78 -11.29 4.72
N LEU A 30 -0.58 -10.09 5.26
CA LEU A 30 -1.52 -8.96 5.14
C LEU A 30 -1.39 -8.32 3.77
N ARG A 31 -0.15 -8.15 3.29
CA ARG A 31 0.14 -7.59 1.96
C ARG A 31 -0.52 -8.43 0.87
N THR A 32 -0.31 -9.74 0.86
CA THR A 32 -0.90 -10.63 -0.16
C THR A 32 -2.43 -10.56 -0.16
N THR A 33 -3.08 -10.58 1.02
CA THR A 33 -4.54 -10.43 1.10
C THR A 33 -5.01 -9.09 0.54
N PHE A 34 -4.27 -8.01 0.83
CA PHE A 34 -4.57 -6.67 0.35
C PHE A 34 -4.35 -6.54 -1.17
N GLU A 35 -3.27 -7.09 -1.71
CA GLU A 35 -2.96 -7.08 -3.15
C GLU A 35 -4.01 -7.85 -3.95
N LEU A 36 -4.44 -9.02 -3.47
CA LEU A 36 -5.49 -9.79 -4.11
C LEU A 36 -6.82 -9.01 -4.13
N HIS A 37 -7.16 -8.34 -3.02
CA HIS A 37 -8.33 -7.47 -2.96
C HIS A 37 -8.19 -6.26 -3.89
N ALA A 38 -7.02 -5.63 -3.95
CA ALA A 38 -6.73 -4.51 -4.85
C ALA A 38 -6.77 -4.93 -6.33
N ALA A 39 -6.46 -6.19 -6.64
CA ALA A 39 -6.64 -6.80 -7.95
C ALA A 39 -8.11 -7.13 -8.30
N GLY A 40 -9.06 -6.83 -7.41
CA GLY A 40 -10.50 -7.03 -7.64
C GLY A 40 -11.01 -8.42 -7.25
N GLN A 41 -10.22 -9.25 -6.57
CA GLN A 41 -10.70 -10.52 -6.05
C GLN A 41 -11.73 -10.30 -4.93
N LYS A 42 -12.79 -11.11 -4.92
CA LYS A 42 -13.80 -11.07 -3.86
C LYS A 42 -13.24 -11.69 -2.59
N TYR A 43 -13.77 -11.28 -1.43
CA TYR A 43 -13.38 -11.83 -0.13
C TYR A 43 -13.44 -13.36 -0.06
N GLN A 44 -14.41 -13.99 -0.74
CA GLN A 44 -14.53 -15.44 -0.82
C GLN A 44 -13.40 -16.09 -1.60
N ASP A 45 -13.03 -15.54 -2.77
CA ASP A 45 -11.94 -16.06 -3.59
C ASP A 45 -10.60 -15.90 -2.89
N ILE A 46 -10.36 -14.76 -2.25
CA ILE A 46 -9.15 -14.51 -1.45
C ILE A 46 -9.06 -15.51 -0.30
N GLY A 47 -10.17 -15.76 0.39
CA GLY A 47 -10.25 -16.75 1.46
C GLY A 47 -9.95 -18.15 0.95
N ARG A 48 -10.53 -18.53 -0.20
CA ARG A 48 -10.29 -19.83 -0.83
C ARG A 48 -8.83 -19.99 -1.26
N SER A 49 -8.23 -19.00 -1.92
CA SER A 49 -6.84 -19.02 -2.36
C SER A 49 -5.84 -19.10 -1.21
N LEU A 50 -6.16 -18.48 -0.07
CA LEU A 50 -5.28 -18.46 1.11
C LEU A 50 -5.63 -19.53 2.16
N GLY A 51 -6.70 -20.30 1.98
CA GLY A 51 -7.21 -21.26 2.97
C GLY A 51 -7.75 -20.60 4.25
N LEU A 52 -8.37 -19.43 4.14
CA LEU A 52 -8.85 -18.62 5.26
C LEU A 52 -10.36 -18.38 5.18
N SER A 53 -11.01 -18.32 6.34
CA SER A 53 -12.39 -17.87 6.43
C SER A 53 -12.55 -16.41 6.01
N ILE A 54 -13.71 -16.07 5.44
CA ILE A 54 -14.08 -14.69 5.05
C ILE A 54 -13.89 -13.71 6.21
N GLY A 55 -14.25 -14.12 7.44
CA GLY A 55 -14.02 -13.31 8.64
C GLY A 55 -12.54 -13.02 8.90
N THR A 56 -11.65 -13.97 8.64
CA THR A 56 -10.20 -13.80 8.74
C THR A 56 -9.67 -12.89 7.63
N VAL A 57 -10.17 -13.01 6.40
CA VAL A 57 -9.82 -12.12 5.28
C VAL A 57 -10.24 -10.69 5.60
N SER A 58 -11.47 -10.49 6.09
CA SER A 58 -11.98 -9.18 6.50
C SER A 58 -11.12 -8.57 7.60
N LYS A 59 -10.81 -9.33 8.65
CA LYS A 59 -9.93 -8.88 9.74
C LYS A 59 -8.54 -8.52 9.25
N ARG A 60 -7.93 -9.34 8.38
CA ARG A 60 -6.63 -9.05 7.76
C ARG A 60 -6.65 -7.79 6.90
N LEU A 61 -7.70 -7.55 6.12
CA LEU A 61 -7.85 -6.32 5.33
C LEU A 61 -8.06 -5.09 6.20
N HIS A 62 -8.80 -5.23 7.30
CA HIS A 62 -8.94 -4.18 8.31
C HIS A 62 -7.60 -3.87 8.98
N ASP A 63 -6.87 -4.88 9.44
CA ASP A 63 -5.53 -4.72 10.03
C ASP A 63 -4.53 -4.11 9.05
N ALA A 64 -4.55 -4.55 7.78
CA ALA A 64 -3.71 -3.98 6.73
C ALA A 64 -4.02 -2.49 6.51
N ARG A 65 -5.30 -2.13 6.39
CA ARG A 65 -5.72 -0.73 6.26
C ARG A 65 -5.38 0.11 7.49
N ALA A 66 -5.58 -0.42 8.70
CA ALA A 66 -5.23 0.28 9.94
C ALA A 66 -3.72 0.55 10.05
N LYS A 67 -2.88 -0.42 9.66
CA LYS A 67 -1.43 -0.23 9.61
C LYS A 67 -1.01 0.77 8.54
N LEU A 68 -1.56 0.66 7.34
CA LEU A 68 -1.31 1.63 6.27
C LEU A 68 -1.75 3.03 6.70
N GLN A 69 -2.93 3.18 7.32
CA GLN A 69 -3.35 4.46 7.89
C GLN A 69 -2.37 4.95 8.94
N LYS A 70 -1.90 4.15 9.89
CA LYS A 70 -0.89 4.63 10.86
C LYS A 70 0.40 5.14 10.22
N VAL A 71 0.79 4.58 9.08
CA VAL A 71 1.98 5.01 8.35
C VAL A 71 1.70 6.22 7.46
N LEU A 72 0.54 6.27 6.78
CA LEU A 72 0.20 7.35 5.83
C LEU A 72 -0.54 8.55 6.46
N LEU A 73 -1.30 8.36 7.54
CA LEU A 73 -2.09 9.38 8.23
C LEU A 73 -1.24 10.52 8.81
N PRO A 74 -0.13 10.26 9.56
CA PRO A 74 0.74 11.34 10.00
C PRO A 74 1.42 12.10 8.85
N LEU A 75 1.46 11.53 7.64
CA LEU A 75 1.94 12.22 6.44
C LEU A 75 0.85 12.97 5.66
N ALA A 76 -0.42 12.60 5.83
CA ALA A 76 -1.56 13.27 5.19
C ALA A 76 -1.99 14.55 5.93
N ASP A 77 -1.75 14.60 7.24
CA ASP A 77 -2.06 15.74 8.11
C ASP A 77 -1.17 16.98 7.85
N MET A 78 0.04 16.79 7.29
CA MET A 78 0.94 17.89 6.87
C MET A 78 0.58 18.57 5.54
N GLY A 79 -0.66 18.45 5.07
CA GLY A 79 -1.04 18.88 3.72
C GLY A 79 -2.43 19.46 3.53
N LEU A 80 -3.20 19.69 4.60
CA LEU A 80 -4.50 20.38 4.54
C LEU A 80 -4.74 21.19 5.82
N ASN A 81 -4.08 22.34 5.94
CA ASN A 81 -4.60 23.47 6.70
C ASN A 81 -4.07 24.79 6.12
#